data_AF-A0A1I2TUP6-F1
#
_entry.id   AF-A0A1I2TUP6-F1
#
_cell.length_a   1.000
_cell.length_b   1.000
_cell.length_c   1.000
_cell.angle_alpha   90.00
_cell.angle_beta   90.00
_cell.angle_gamma   90.00
#
_symmetry.space_group_name_H-M   'P 1'
#
loop_
_entity.id
_entity.type
_entity.pdbx_description
1 polymer ?
#
loop_
_entity_poly.entity_id
_entity_poly.type
_entity_poly.pdbx_seq_one_letter_code
_entity_poly.pdbx_strand_id
1 'polypeptide(L)'
;MYLYYIMIYLKFRKPVLPIAIFSYDGLKNEPDQFVVKVPHFMVVSEFHFLKLELAKMNWQKFMRSNNPAAAALMSKMNYSKRERVQVRLAFIRQMIGMHLEEARESMINGFFETYLQLTRKRWIN
;
A
#
# COMPACT_ATOMS: atom_id res chain seq x y z
N MET A 1 13.08 3.20 5.37
CA MET A 1 12.23 3.17 6.58
C MET A 1 12.96 3.68 7.83
N TYR A 2 14.15 3.16 8.17
CA TYR A 2 14.92 3.53 9.37
C TYR A 2 15.04 5.05 9.62
N LEU A 3 15.44 5.84 8.61
CA LEU A 3 15.56 7.30 8.77
C LEU A 3 14.25 7.98 9.15
N TYR A 4 13.13 7.60 8.52
CA TYR A 4 11.81 8.15 8.86
C TYR A 4 11.42 7.82 10.29
N TYR A 5 11.66 6.58 10.74
CA TYR A 5 11.42 6.18 12.12
C TYR A 5 12.22 7.06 13.10
N ILE A 6 13.52 7.23 12.87
CA ILE A 6 14.37 8.09 13.70
C ILE A 6 13.83 9.52 13.75
N MET A 7 13.47 10.10 12.61
CA MET A 7 12.96 11.47 12.55
C MET A 7 11.67 11.65 13.35
N ILE A 8 10.73 10.70 13.22
CA ILE A 8 9.46 10.74 13.97
C ILE A 8 9.72 10.53 15.46
N TYR A 9 10.53 9.54 15.83
CA TYR A 9 10.86 9.26 17.22
C TYR A 9 11.58 10.44 17.87
N LEU A 10 12.52 11.08 17.17
CA LEU A 10 13.23 12.27 17.66
C LEU A 10 12.26 13.40 17.98
N LYS A 11 11.28 13.64 17.09
CA LYS A 11 10.30 14.72 17.23
C LYS A 11 9.29 14.48 18.36
N PHE A 12 8.76 13.26 18.47
CA PHE A 12 7.61 13.00 19.34
C PHE A 12 7.94 12.18 20.59
N ARG A 13 9.07 11.45 20.60
CA ARG A 13 9.49 10.57 21.70
C ARG A 13 8.41 9.58 22.15
N LYS A 14 7.63 9.08 21.18
CA LYS A 14 6.58 8.07 21.40
C LYS A 14 6.97 6.76 20.70
N PRO A 15 6.52 5.61 21.21
CA PRO A 15 6.61 4.35 20.47
C PRO A 15 5.89 4.49 19.12
N VAL A 16 6.55 4.07 18.03
CA VAL A 16 6.00 4.09 16.66
C VAL A 16 6.20 2.72 16.06
N LEU A 17 5.14 2.15 15.46
CA LEU A 17 5.23 0.92 14.69
C LEU A 17 5.54 1.28 13.22
N PRO A 18 6.77 1.03 12.73
CA PRO A 18 7.11 1.31 11.34
C PRO A 18 6.46 0.27 10.41
N ILE A 19 5.70 0.76 9.42
CA ILE A 19 5.08 -0.07 8.37
C ILE A 19 5.45 0.50 7.00
N ALA A 20 6.16 -0.28 6.19
CA ALA A 20 6.53 0.08 4.83
C ALA A 20 5.48 -0.42 3.84
N ILE A 21 4.99 0.47 2.97
CA ILE A 21 4.07 0.09 1.89
C ILE A 21 4.86 0.13 0.58
N PHE A 22 5.00 -1.04 -0.05
CA PHE A 22 5.66 -1.21 -1.33
C PHE A 22 4.62 -1.36 -2.44
N SER A 23 4.51 -0.35 -3.30
CA SER A 23 3.49 -0.23 -4.36
C SER A 23 4.05 -0.30 -5.79
N TYR A 24 5.31 -0.71 -5.94
CA TYR A 24 5.94 -0.88 -7.24
C TYR A 24 5.27 -1.98 -8.05
N ASP A 25 5.35 -1.88 -9.38
CA ASP A 25 4.85 -2.92 -10.26
C ASP A 25 5.83 -4.10 -10.29
N GLY A 26 5.30 -5.32 -10.21
CA GLY A 26 6.08 -6.56 -10.22
C GLY A 26 6.38 -7.13 -8.83
N LEU A 27 6.78 -8.40 -8.81
CA LEU A 27 7.11 -9.11 -7.58
C LEU A 27 8.58 -8.86 -7.22
N LYS A 28 8.80 -8.19 -6.09
CA LYS A 28 10.11 -8.02 -5.46
C LYS A 28 10.08 -8.57 -4.05
N ASN A 29 11.22 -9.00 -3.53
CA ASN A 29 11.38 -9.37 -2.13
C ASN A 29 12.10 -8.22 -1.42
N GLU A 30 11.31 -7.30 -0.87
CA GLU A 30 11.86 -6.18 -0.13
C GLU A 30 12.27 -6.63 1.28
N PRO A 31 13.41 -6.15 1.82
CA PRO A 31 13.77 -6.42 3.20
C PRO A 31 12.76 -5.77 4.16
N ASP A 32 12.60 -6.38 5.34
CA ASP A 32 11.85 -5.86 6.49
C ASP A 32 12.78 -5.42 7.63
N GLN A 33 14.07 -5.32 7.35
CA GLN A 33 15.06 -4.91 8.32
C GLN A 33 16.14 -4.00 7.74
N PHE A 34 16.72 -3.20 8.62
CA PHE A 34 17.91 -2.42 8.36
C PHE A 34 18.94 -2.76 9.44
N VAL A 35 20.10 -3.27 9.01
CA VAL A 35 21.14 -3.76 9.91
C VAL A 35 22.39 -2.90 9.73
N VAL A 36 22.89 -2.34 10.84
CA VAL A 36 24.20 -1.70 10.90
C VAL A 36 25.18 -2.69 11.50
N LYS A 37 26.12 -3.16 10.68
CA LYS A 37 27.14 -4.13 11.10
C LYS A 37 28.53 -3.51 10.95
N VAL A 38 29.35 -3.63 11.99
CA VAL A 38 30.78 -3.35 11.89
C VAL A 38 31.48 -4.66 11.50
N PRO A 39 32.18 -4.72 10.36
CA PRO A 39 32.85 -5.94 9.92
C PRO A 39 33.78 -6.52 11.00
N HIS A 40 33.76 -7.84 11.16
CA HIS A 40 34.59 -8.58 12.12
C HIS A 40 34.42 -8.21 13.61
N PHE A 41 33.37 -7.47 13.97
CA PHE A 41 33.14 -7.04 15.34
C PHE A 41 31.75 -7.42 15.86
N MET A 42 30.73 -6.62 15.56
CA MET A 42 29.35 -6.87 16.01
C MET A 42 28.30 -6.22 15.12
N VAL A 43 27.05 -6.65 15.28
CA VAL A 43 25.87 -5.89 14.82
C VAL A 43 25.63 -4.78 15.83
N VAL A 44 25.72 -3.53 15.36
CA VAL A 44 25.56 -2.32 16.20
C VAL A 44 24.09 -1.99 16.39
N SER A 45 23.28 -2.23 15.38
CA SER A 45 21.84 -1.96 15.42
C SER A 45 21.13 -2.84 14.42
N GLU A 46 19.99 -3.36 14.84
CA GLU A 46 19.08 -4.12 14.00
C GLU A 46 17.68 -3.52 14.16
N PHE A 47 17.19 -2.93 13.08
CA PHE A 47 15.90 -2.27 13.03
C PHE A 47 14.96 -3.07 12.16
N HIS A 48 13.93 -3.66 12.76
CA HIS A 48 12.86 -4.36 12.06
C HIS A 48 11.65 -3.44 11.83
N PHE A 49 10.94 -3.68 10.73
CA PHE A 49 9.69 -3.02 10.42
C PHE A 49 8.72 -3.97 9.73
N LEU A 50 7.42 -3.69 9.85
CA LEU A 50 6.43 -4.43 9.07
C LEU A 50 6.46 -3.95 7.63
N LYS A 51 6.23 -4.86 6.68
CA LYS A 51 6.10 -4.50 5.27
C LYS A 51 4.78 -5.00 4.69
N LEU A 52 4.25 -4.20 3.77
CA LEU A 52 3.11 -4.54 2.92
C LEU A 52 3.58 -4.45 1.48
N GLU A 53 3.81 -5.61 0.86
CA GLU A 53 4.17 -5.72 -0.55
C GLU A 53 2.88 -5.90 -1.36
N LEU A 54 2.29 -4.79 -1.80
CA LEU A 54 0.93 -4.80 -2.38
C LEU A 54 0.83 -5.73 -3.59
N ALA A 55 1.87 -5.77 -4.44
CA ALA A 55 1.94 -6.66 -5.60
C ALA A 55 1.88 -8.17 -5.26
N LYS A 56 2.07 -8.56 -3.99
CA LYS A 56 1.91 -9.95 -3.51
C LYS A 56 0.54 -10.22 -2.89
N MET A 57 -0.23 -9.17 -2.61
CA MET A 57 -1.51 -9.28 -1.94
C MET A 57 -2.62 -9.58 -2.94
N ASN A 58 -3.43 -10.61 -2.66
CA ASN A 58 -4.61 -10.91 -3.48
C ASN A 58 -5.73 -9.91 -3.16
N TRP A 59 -6.04 -9.04 -4.12
CA TRP A 59 -7.11 -8.03 -4.03
C TRP A 59 -8.49 -8.61 -3.70
N GLN A 60 -8.77 -9.86 -4.12
CA GLN A 60 -10.06 -10.52 -3.92
C GLN A 60 -10.40 -10.68 -2.44
N LYS A 61 -9.37 -10.88 -1.60
CA LYS A 61 -9.52 -10.98 -0.13
C LYS A 61 -10.00 -9.67 0.49
N PHE A 62 -9.82 -8.55 -0.20
CA PHE A 62 -10.13 -7.21 0.30
C PHE A 62 -11.37 -6.58 -0.32
N MET A 63 -11.98 -7.18 -1.35
CA MET A 63 -13.16 -6.61 -2.05
C MET A 63 -14.37 -6.31 -1.16
N ARG A 64 -14.48 -7.00 -0.01
CA ARG A 64 -15.59 -6.85 0.94
C ARG A 64 -15.14 -6.24 2.27
N SER A 65 -13.90 -5.74 2.35
CA SER A 65 -13.41 -5.14 3.59
C SER A 65 -14.12 -3.81 3.86
N ASN A 66 -14.49 -3.55 5.11
CA ASN A 66 -14.98 -2.25 5.56
C ASN A 66 -13.80 -1.34 5.99
N ASN A 67 -12.74 -1.29 5.17
CA ASN A 67 -11.52 -0.54 5.48
C ASN A 67 -11.16 0.38 4.30
N PRO A 68 -11.21 1.71 4.47
CA PRO A 68 -10.98 2.65 3.39
C PRO A 68 -9.54 2.60 2.86
N ALA A 69 -8.55 2.35 3.72
CA ALA A 69 -7.16 2.20 3.30
C ALA A 69 -6.97 0.94 2.45
N ALA A 70 -7.59 -0.18 2.85
CA ALA A 70 -7.57 -1.39 2.03
C ALA A 70 -8.22 -1.15 0.67
N ALA A 71 -9.37 -0.46 0.64
CA ALA A 71 -10.07 -0.10 -0.59
C ALA A 71 -9.18 0.71 -1.55
N ALA A 72 -8.51 1.77 -1.04
CA ALA A 72 -7.54 2.55 -1.82
C ALA A 72 -6.38 1.70 -2.34
N LEU A 73 -5.76 0.90 -1.46
CA LEU A 73 -4.56 0.13 -1.77
C LEU A 73 -4.81 -1.04 -2.73
N MET A 74 -6.07 -1.50 -2.88
CA MET A 74 -6.43 -2.51 -3.90
C MET A 74 -6.01 -2.09 -5.32
N SER A 75 -5.93 -0.79 -5.60
CA SER A 75 -5.44 -0.24 -6.88
C SER A 75 -4.00 -0.64 -7.25
N LYS A 76 -3.21 -1.12 -6.27
CA LYS A 76 -1.83 -1.58 -6.45
C LYS A 76 -1.61 -3.04 -6.05
N MET A 77 -2.68 -3.77 -5.75
CA MET A 77 -2.62 -5.19 -5.40
C MET A 77 -2.47 -6.10 -6.63
N ASN A 78 -2.27 -7.40 -6.40
CA ASN A 78 -2.08 -8.36 -7.48
C ASN A 78 -3.37 -8.64 -8.24
N TYR A 79 -3.59 -7.98 -9.37
CA TYR A 79 -4.69 -8.29 -10.31
C TYR A 79 -4.21 -8.29 -11.75
N SER A 80 -4.86 -9.09 -12.61
CA SER A 80 -4.57 -9.11 -14.04
C SER A 80 -5.19 -7.91 -14.78
N LYS A 81 -4.73 -7.61 -15.99
CA LYS A 81 -5.34 -6.55 -16.84
C LYS A 81 -6.84 -6.78 -17.09
N ARG A 82 -7.28 -8.04 -17.12
CA ARG A 82 -8.70 -8.42 -17.30
C ARG A 82 -9.54 -8.18 -16.05
N GLU A 83 -8.90 -8.16 -14.88
CA GLU A 83 -9.55 -7.95 -13.57
C GLU A 83 -9.70 -6.47 -13.18
N ARG A 84 -9.08 -5.55 -13.92
CA ARG A 84 -9.10 -4.10 -13.60
C ARG A 84 -10.51 -3.53 -13.40
N VAL A 85 -11.45 -3.96 -14.25
CA VAL A 85 -12.84 -3.49 -14.15
C VAL A 85 -13.49 -4.01 -12.88
N GLN A 86 -13.24 -5.27 -12.53
CA GLN A 86 -13.77 -5.92 -11.32
C GLN A 86 -13.20 -5.25 -10.05
N VAL A 87 -11.91 -4.91 -10.06
CA VAL A 87 -11.26 -4.17 -8.95
C VAL A 87 -11.91 -2.80 -8.76
N ARG A 88 -12.14 -2.04 -9.84
CA ARG A 88 -12.82 -0.74 -9.75
C ARG A 88 -14.28 -0.87 -9.28
N LEU A 89 -15.00 -1.88 -9.74
CA LEU A 89 -16.36 -2.15 -9.28
C LEU A 89 -16.40 -2.52 -7.79
N ALA A 90 -15.44 -3.32 -7.31
CA ALA A 90 -15.32 -3.64 -5.89
C ALA A 90 -15.05 -2.37 -5.06
N PHE A 91 -14.12 -1.52 -5.51
CA PHE A 91 -13.84 -0.24 -4.88
C PHE A 91 -15.08 0.64 -4.75
N ILE A 92 -15.82 0.87 -5.84
CA ILE A 92 -17.05 1.69 -5.82
C ILE A 92 -18.08 1.13 -4.84
N ARG A 93 -18.28 -0.19 -4.82
CA ARG A 93 -19.21 -0.83 -3.87
C ARG A 93 -18.79 -0.61 -2.42
N GLN A 94 -17.49 -0.66 -2.12
CA GLN A 94 -16.98 -0.39 -0.78
C GLN A 94 -17.17 1.07 -0.37
N MET A 95 -16.94 2.02 -1.29
CA MET A 95 -17.15 3.44 -1.05
C MET A 95 -18.60 3.74 -0.67
N ILE A 96 -19.55 3.19 -1.43
CA ILE A 96 -20.99 3.33 -1.16
C ILE A 96 -21.35 2.75 0.21
N GLY A 97 -20.82 1.57 0.55
CA GLY A 97 -21.14 0.88 1.81
C GLY A 97 -20.50 1.49 3.06
N MET A 98 -19.40 2.24 2.92
CA MET A 98 -18.66 2.81 4.06
C MET A 98 -19.22 4.14 4.58
N HIS A 99 -20.06 4.84 3.81
CA HIS A 99 -20.62 6.15 4.17
C HIS A 99 -19.58 7.12 4.74
N LEU A 100 -18.48 7.32 4.00
CA LEU A 100 -17.38 8.18 4.43
C LEU A 100 -17.75 9.66 4.32
N GLU A 101 -17.16 10.50 5.17
CA GLU A 101 -17.22 11.95 5.00
C GLU A 101 -16.52 12.38 3.70
N GLU A 102 -16.99 13.48 3.09
CA GLU A 102 -16.57 13.95 1.77
C GLU A 102 -15.05 14.08 1.60
N ALA A 103 -14.37 14.67 2.59
CA ALA A 103 -12.92 14.83 2.54
C ALA A 103 -12.17 13.49 2.50
N ARG A 104 -12.65 12.50 3.26
CA ARG A 104 -12.07 11.16 3.30
C ARG A 104 -12.39 10.40 2.02
N GLU A 105 -13.62 10.51 1.53
CA GLU A 105 -14.03 9.92 0.26
C GLU A 105 -13.18 10.44 -0.90
N SER A 106 -13.01 11.76 -0.99
CA SER A 106 -12.18 12.43 -2.00
C SER A 106 -10.72 11.96 -1.95
N MET A 107 -10.13 11.88 -0.76
CA MET A 107 -8.76 11.39 -0.58
C MET A 107 -8.59 9.94 -1.06
N ILE A 108 -9.51 9.06 -0.67
CA ILE A 108 -9.49 7.64 -1.03
C ILE A 108 -9.71 7.44 -2.53
N ASN A 109 -10.65 8.18 -3.12
CA ASN A 109 -10.90 8.17 -4.56
C ASN A 109 -9.68 8.69 -5.34
N GLY A 110 -9.12 9.84 -4.94
CA GLY A 110 -7.95 10.42 -5.60
C GLY A 110 -6.73 9.48 -5.57
N PHE A 111 -6.49 8.79 -4.46
CA PHE A 111 -5.45 7.75 -4.39
C PHE A 111 -5.74 6.62 -5.38
N PHE A 112 -6.95 6.08 -5.36
CA PHE A 112 -7.32 4.93 -6.20
C PHE A 112 -7.20 5.25 -7.70
N GLU A 113 -7.68 6.42 -8.12
CA GLU A 113 -7.64 6.86 -9.53
C GLU A 113 -6.22 7.16 -10.03
N THR A 114 -5.34 7.61 -9.13
CA THR A 114 -3.92 7.85 -9.46
C THR A 114 -3.24 6.55 -9.93
N TYR A 115 -3.61 5.40 -9.35
CA TYR A 115 -2.94 4.12 -9.63
C TYR A 115 -3.73 3.17 -10.53
N LEU A 116 -5.07 3.22 -10.51
CA LEU A 116 -5.93 2.42 -11.38
C LEU A 116 -6.72 3.32 -12.34
N GLN A 117 -6.09 3.61 -13.47
CA GLN A 117 -6.73 4.30 -14.59
C GLN A 117 -7.34 3.29 -15.57
N LEU A 118 -8.62 3.48 -15.89
CA LEU A 118 -9.26 2.79 -17.00
C LEU A 118 -8.88 3.50 -18.30
N THR A 119 -7.85 3.03 -18.98
CA THR A 119 -7.54 3.51 -20.31
C THR A 119 -8.69 3.13 -21.24
N ARG A 120 -9.26 4.11 -21.96
CA ARG A 120 -10.21 3.81 -23.04
C ARG A 120 -9.45 2.99 -24.08
N LYS A 121 -9.81 1.72 -24.28
CA LYS A 121 -9.28 0.93 -25.39
C LYS A 121 -9.60 1.69 -26.69
N ARG A 122 -8.60 2.33 -27.28
CA ARG A 122 -8.64 2.78 -28.66
C ARG A 122 -8.43 1.51 -29.49
N TRP A 123 -9.51 0.96 -30.02
CA TRP A 123 -9.44 -0.06 -31.06
C TRP A 123 -8.92 0.65 -32.31
N ILE A 124 -7.63 0.54 -32.58
CA ILE A 124 -7.09 0.79 -33.91
C ILE A 124 -6.37 -0.51 -34.27
N ASN A 125 -7.05 -1.30 -35.11
CA ASN A 125 -6.42 -2.27 -35.99
C ASN A 125 -5.55 -1.52 -37.00
#